data_AF-A0A9W7WLN6-F1
#
_entry.id   AF-A0A9W7WLN6-F1
#
_cell.length_a   1.000
_cell.length_b   1.000
_cell.length_c   1.000
_cell.angle_alpha   90.00
_cell.angle_beta   90.00
_cell.angle_gamma   90.00
#
_symmetry.space_group_name_H-M   'P 1'
#
loop_
_entity.id
_entity.type
_entity.pdbx_description
1 polymer ?
#
loop_
_entity_poly.entity_id
_entity_poly.type
_entity_poly.pdbx_seq_one_letter_code
_entity_poly.pdbx_strand_id
1 'polypeptide(L)'
;MTSKRTKKGAAVSQNADSSVELPNKSTVRKHMRQTLVPKSDHARVRVKNIKGIVARYKLALEAFKKGSSMKAAFESLGLDRATIARTAVVAELKLAAPEAFDTIAPWNERVEKLSTFIVRCRAAISSDIKEKISKMKIDGELLPMANTF
;
A
#
# COMPACT_ATOMS: atom_id res chain seq x y z
N MET A 1 40.83 52.93 -28.12
CA MET A 1 40.08 51.74 -27.65
C MET A 1 38.93 52.20 -26.77
N THR A 2 37.76 51.61 -27.00
CA THR A 2 36.53 51.61 -26.17
C THR A 2 35.94 52.96 -25.74
N SER A 3 34.95 53.41 -26.51
CA SER A 3 33.87 54.27 -26.01
C SER A 3 32.55 53.75 -26.57
N LYS A 4 31.59 53.46 -25.67
CA LYS A 4 30.12 53.48 -25.84
C LYS A 4 29.51 52.93 -24.53
N ARG A 5 28.79 53.77 -23.79
CA ARG A 5 27.30 53.89 -23.78
C ARG A 5 26.64 52.57 -23.32
N THR A 6 25.68 52.51 -22.39
CA THR A 6 24.76 53.50 -21.84
C THR A 6 23.88 52.86 -20.76
N LYS A 7 23.47 53.69 -19.80
CA LYS A 7 22.12 53.84 -19.19
C LYS A 7 21.50 52.74 -18.31
N LYS A 8 21.16 53.25 -17.10
CA LYS A 8 19.87 53.21 -16.39
C LYS A 8 19.44 51.85 -15.81
N GLY A 9 19.04 51.75 -14.55
CA GLY A 9 18.83 52.75 -13.50
C GLY A 9 18.32 52.05 -12.23
N ALA A 10 18.31 52.83 -11.15
CA ALA A 10 17.44 52.79 -9.96
C ALA A 10 16.87 51.44 -9.48
N ALA A 11 16.83 51.11 -8.20
CA ALA A 11 17.29 51.71 -6.94
C ALA A 11 16.93 50.67 -5.86
N VAL A 12 17.62 50.73 -4.71
CA VAL A 12 17.08 50.44 -3.35
C VAL A 12 16.65 48.98 -3.07
N SER A 13 16.94 48.37 -1.92
CA SER A 13 17.80 48.68 -0.77
C SER A 13 17.81 47.42 0.12
N GLN A 14 19.01 47.02 0.55
CA GLN A 14 19.43 46.70 1.94
C GLN A 14 18.38 46.09 2.90
N ASN A 15 18.63 45.01 3.64
CA ASN A 15 19.69 44.74 4.65
C ASN A 15 19.69 43.22 4.95
N ALA A 16 20.81 42.51 5.05
CA ALA A 16 21.84 42.44 6.11
C ALA A 16 21.41 41.75 7.43
N ASP A 17 22.04 40.58 7.61
CA ASP A 17 22.60 39.98 8.83
C ASP A 17 21.78 39.12 9.81
N SER A 18 22.52 38.17 10.37
CA SER A 18 22.19 36.89 11.00
C SER A 18 21.61 36.98 12.42
N SER A 19 20.93 35.90 12.84
CA SER A 19 21.33 35.03 13.98
C SER A 19 20.16 34.55 14.87
N VAL A 20 20.03 33.22 14.93
CA VAL A 20 19.59 32.29 16.01
C VAL A 20 18.28 32.45 16.82
N GLU A 21 17.56 31.31 16.84
CA GLU A 21 16.77 30.68 17.92
C GLU A 21 15.33 31.13 18.27
N LEU A 22 14.46 30.11 18.32
CA LEU A 22 13.07 29.96 18.81
C LEU A 22 12.95 30.23 20.33
N PRO A 23 11.76 30.46 20.97
CA PRO A 23 10.58 29.59 20.84
C PRO A 23 9.14 30.13 21.13
N ASN A 24 8.16 29.32 20.69
CA ASN A 24 6.81 29.02 21.21
C ASN A 24 5.77 30.12 21.56
N LYS A 25 4.60 30.08 20.87
CA LYS A 25 3.28 29.89 21.53
C LYS A 25 2.12 29.51 20.57
N SER A 26 1.53 28.36 20.86
CA SER A 26 0.11 27.99 20.72
C SER A 26 -0.65 28.19 19.40
N THR A 27 -0.90 27.09 18.70
CA THR A 27 -2.24 26.86 18.13
C THR A 27 -2.66 25.43 18.45
N VAL A 28 -3.55 25.32 19.44
CA VAL A 28 -4.22 24.10 19.88
C VAL A 28 -4.96 23.50 18.68
N ARG A 29 -4.37 22.50 18.02
CA ARG A 29 -5.09 21.68 17.05
C ARG A 29 -5.76 20.54 17.80
N LYS A 30 -7.08 20.66 17.88
CA LYS A 30 -8.04 19.75 18.49
C LYS A 30 -7.65 18.30 18.23
N HIS A 31 -7.43 17.56 19.32
CA HIS A 31 -7.40 16.11 19.32
C HIS A 31 -8.79 15.63 18.88
N MET A 32 -8.97 15.39 17.57
CA MET A 32 -10.09 14.58 17.12
C MET A 32 -9.95 13.25 17.85
N ARG A 33 -10.89 12.99 18.77
CA ARG A 33 -11.16 11.66 19.26
C ARG A 33 -11.32 10.78 18.03
N GLN A 34 -10.30 10.01 17.69
CA GLN A 34 -10.46 8.85 16.85
C GLN A 34 -11.45 7.97 17.60
N THR A 35 -12.72 8.07 17.21
CA THR A 35 -13.71 7.05 17.51
C THR A 35 -13.03 5.72 17.29
N LEU A 36 -12.85 5.00 18.39
CA LEU A 36 -12.30 3.66 18.42
C LEU A 36 -13.29 2.75 17.70
N VAL A 37 -13.34 2.84 16.37
CA VAL A 37 -13.89 1.78 15.56
C VAL A 37 -13.15 0.52 16.00
N PRO A 38 -13.85 -0.54 16.44
CA PRO A 38 -13.21 -1.75 16.87
C PRO A 38 -12.29 -2.20 15.74
N LYS A 39 -10.98 -2.11 15.98
CA LYS A 39 -9.95 -2.55 15.05
C LYS A 39 -10.31 -3.99 14.72
N SER A 40 -10.56 -4.28 13.44
CA SER A 40 -10.93 -5.62 13.00
C SER A 40 -9.99 -6.64 13.67
N ASP A 41 -10.52 -7.74 14.22
CA ASP A 41 -9.69 -8.76 14.90
C ASP A 41 -8.57 -9.31 13.99
N HIS A 42 -8.71 -9.10 12.68
CA HIS A 42 -7.74 -9.46 11.66
C HIS A 42 -6.51 -8.53 11.58
N ALA A 43 -6.55 -7.33 12.17
CA ALA A 43 -5.48 -6.32 12.08
C ALA A 43 -4.19 -6.75 12.79
N ARG A 44 -4.32 -7.33 14.00
CA ARG A 44 -3.19 -7.53 14.93
C ARG A 44 -2.73 -8.98 15.06
N VAL A 45 -3.50 -9.93 14.53
CA VAL A 45 -3.16 -11.35 14.59
C VAL A 45 -2.14 -11.68 13.50
N ARG A 46 -1.19 -12.59 13.74
CA ARG A 46 -0.30 -13.10 12.69
C ARG A 46 -1.08 -14.04 11.77
N VAL A 47 -0.91 -13.90 10.46
CA VAL A 47 -1.54 -14.83 9.51
C VAL A 47 -0.83 -16.19 9.58
N LYS A 48 -1.60 -17.24 9.87
CA LYS A 48 -1.10 -18.62 9.95
C LYS A 48 -1.63 -19.53 8.83
N ASN A 49 -2.70 -19.10 8.16
CA ASN A 49 -3.44 -19.94 7.22
C ASN A 49 -3.81 -19.14 5.95
N ILE A 50 -3.96 -19.85 4.83
CA ILE A 50 -4.40 -19.28 3.54
C ILE A 50 -5.73 -18.54 3.67
N LYS A 51 -6.69 -19.11 4.43
CA LYS A 51 -7.98 -18.48 4.71
C LYS A 51 -7.83 -17.07 5.30
N GLY A 52 -6.85 -16.88 6.19
CA GLY A 52 -6.58 -15.57 6.80
C GLY A 52 -5.99 -14.56 5.81
N ILE A 53 -5.17 -15.02 4.86
CA ILE A 53 -4.66 -14.17 3.76
C ILE A 53 -5.81 -13.69 2.89
N VAL A 54 -6.65 -14.62 2.42
CA VAL A 54 -7.78 -14.32 1.54
C VAL A 54 -8.80 -13.41 2.23
N ALA A 55 -9.10 -13.64 3.51
CA ALA A 55 -10.03 -12.81 4.27
C ALA A 55 -9.55 -11.35 4.36
N ARG A 56 -8.28 -11.11 4.68
CA ARG A 56 -7.73 -9.74 4.72
C ARG A 56 -7.73 -9.06 3.37
N TYR A 57 -7.39 -9.80 2.32
CA TYR A 57 -7.42 -9.29 0.95
C TYR A 57 -8.84 -8.85 0.56
N LYS A 58 -9.86 -9.69 0.84
CA LYS A 58 -11.27 -9.36 0.59
C LYS A 58 -11.76 -8.17 1.42
N LEU A 59 -11.41 -8.10 2.71
CA LEU A 59 -11.77 -6.95 3.56
C LEU A 59 -11.19 -5.65 3.01
N ALA A 60 -9.92 -5.67 2.60
CA ALA A 60 -9.30 -4.50 2.00
C ALA A 60 -9.95 -4.13 0.66
N LEU A 61 -10.33 -5.12 -0.15
CA LEU A 61 -11.06 -4.90 -1.40
C LEU A 61 -12.43 -4.24 -1.14
N GLU A 62 -13.18 -4.71 -0.15
CA GLU A 62 -14.46 -4.10 0.23
C GLU A 62 -14.29 -2.67 0.73
N ALA A 63 -13.27 -2.41 1.55
CA ALA A 63 -12.96 -1.05 2.02
C ALA A 63 -12.54 -0.13 0.86
N PHE A 64 -11.79 -0.64 -0.11
CA PHE A 64 -11.42 0.09 -1.33
C PHE A 64 -12.65 0.39 -2.21
N LYS A 65 -13.55 -0.59 -2.40
CA LYS A 65 -14.80 -0.44 -3.16
C LYS A 65 -15.74 0.63 -2.58
N LYS A 66 -15.65 0.92 -1.28
CA LYS A 66 -16.41 2.00 -0.61
C LYS A 66 -15.89 3.42 -0.95
N GLY A 67 -15.02 3.57 -1.94
CA GLY A 67 -14.50 4.87 -2.40
C GLY A 67 -13.34 5.40 -1.55
N SER A 68 -12.76 4.58 -0.68
CA SER A 68 -11.57 4.97 0.07
C SER A 68 -10.30 4.77 -0.76
N SER A 69 -9.34 5.68 -0.62
CA SER A 69 -8.00 5.42 -1.15
C SER A 69 -7.44 4.12 -0.58
N MET A 70 -6.58 3.44 -1.34
CA MET A 70 -5.99 2.18 -0.92
C MET A 70 -5.30 2.27 0.46
N LYS A 71 -4.58 3.39 0.72
CA LYS A 71 -3.96 3.66 2.03
C LYS A 71 -5.01 3.78 3.14
N ALA A 72 -6.06 4.56 2.93
CA ALA A 72 -7.13 4.75 3.92
C ALA A 72 -7.91 3.46 4.19
N ALA A 73 -8.15 2.64 3.16
CA ALA A 73 -8.77 1.33 3.29
C ALA A 73 -7.94 0.40 4.19
N PHE A 74 -6.62 0.33 3.99
CA PHE A 74 -5.76 -0.48 4.84
C PHE A 74 -5.65 0.06 6.27
N GLU A 75 -5.49 1.37 6.42
CA GLU A 75 -5.32 2.02 7.73
C GLU A 75 -6.57 1.90 8.61
N SER A 76 -7.77 2.07 8.03
CA SER A 76 -9.05 1.88 8.74
C SER A 76 -9.26 0.45 9.23
N LEU A 77 -8.74 -0.54 8.50
CA LEU A 77 -8.79 -1.95 8.88
C LEU A 77 -7.62 -2.36 9.80
N GLY A 78 -6.62 -1.50 9.99
CA GLY A 78 -5.37 -1.82 10.70
C GLY A 78 -4.50 -2.85 9.98
N LEU A 79 -4.62 -2.96 8.65
CA LEU A 79 -3.83 -3.87 7.83
C LEU A 79 -2.53 -3.18 7.38
N ASP A 80 -1.41 -3.90 7.47
CA ASP A 80 -0.14 -3.42 6.94
C ASP A 80 -0.07 -3.60 5.42
N ARG A 81 0.16 -2.49 4.68
CA ARG A 81 0.19 -2.47 3.20
C ARG A 81 1.25 -3.43 2.66
N ALA A 82 2.44 -3.47 3.26
CA ALA A 82 3.53 -4.32 2.79
C ALA A 82 3.18 -5.81 2.94
N THR A 83 2.47 -6.15 4.01
CA THR A 83 1.97 -7.50 4.25
C THR A 83 0.91 -7.88 3.22
N ILE A 84 -0.09 -7.02 2.98
CA ILE A 84 -1.11 -7.27 1.95
C ILE A 84 -0.47 -7.43 0.57
N ALA A 85 0.44 -6.55 0.19
CA ALA A 85 1.16 -6.63 -1.07
C ALA A 85 1.98 -7.92 -1.22
N ARG A 86 2.75 -8.32 -0.20
CA ARG A 86 3.53 -9.58 -0.24
C ARG A 86 2.65 -10.81 -0.37
N THR A 87 1.51 -10.84 0.31
CA THR A 87 0.59 -11.99 0.30
C THR A 87 -0.44 -11.93 -0.84
N ALA A 88 -0.46 -10.85 -1.62
CA ALA A 88 -1.42 -10.63 -2.70
C ALA A 88 -1.40 -11.77 -3.70
N VAL A 89 -0.22 -12.23 -4.11
CA VAL A 89 -0.06 -13.34 -5.06
C VAL A 89 -0.81 -14.60 -4.66
N VAL A 90 -0.88 -14.91 -3.36
CA VAL A 90 -1.60 -16.08 -2.84
C VAL A 90 -3.10 -15.88 -2.98
N ALA A 91 -3.61 -14.70 -2.62
CA ALA A 91 -5.03 -14.38 -2.72
C ALA A 91 -5.49 -14.29 -4.18
N GLU A 92 -4.71 -13.61 -5.01
CA GLU A 92 -4.99 -13.41 -6.43
C GLU A 92 -4.99 -14.74 -7.18
N LEU A 93 -4.01 -15.61 -6.94
CA LEU A 93 -4.01 -16.95 -7.54
C LEU A 93 -5.22 -17.76 -7.09
N LYS A 94 -5.57 -17.76 -5.79
CA LYS A 94 -6.74 -18.51 -5.30
C LYS A 94 -8.06 -18.00 -5.88
N LEU A 95 -8.19 -16.69 -6.11
CA LEU A 95 -9.40 -16.08 -6.64
C LEU A 95 -9.51 -16.17 -8.16
N ALA A 96 -8.41 -15.96 -8.89
CA ALA A 96 -8.40 -15.96 -10.35
C ALA A 96 -8.32 -17.37 -10.95
N ALA A 97 -7.58 -18.28 -10.32
CA ALA A 97 -7.35 -19.63 -10.82
C ALA A 97 -7.30 -20.64 -9.65
N PRO A 98 -8.47 -20.95 -9.03
CA PRO A 98 -8.53 -21.90 -7.93
C PRO A 98 -7.98 -23.28 -8.33
N GLU A 99 -8.22 -23.72 -9.57
CA GLU A 99 -7.69 -24.99 -10.11
C GLU A 99 -6.16 -25.04 -10.03
N ALA A 100 -5.48 -24.01 -10.55
CA ALA A 100 -4.02 -23.92 -10.47
C ALA A 100 -3.54 -23.82 -9.02
N PHE A 101 -4.26 -23.07 -8.18
CA PHE A 101 -3.95 -22.99 -6.76
C PHE A 101 -4.05 -24.34 -6.05
N ASP A 102 -4.99 -25.20 -6.43
CA ASP A 102 -5.21 -26.48 -5.75
C ASP A 102 -4.21 -27.58 -6.17
N THR A 103 -3.51 -27.40 -7.31
CA THR A 103 -2.28 -28.18 -7.63
C THR A 103 -1.10 -27.84 -6.70
N ILE A 104 -1.20 -26.66 -6.09
CA ILE A 104 -0.56 -26.15 -4.89
C ILE A 104 -0.42 -27.09 -3.68
N ALA A 105 0.70 -27.76 -3.43
CA ALA A 105 0.86 -28.41 -2.11
C ALA A 105 0.59 -27.39 -0.99
N PRO A 106 -0.35 -27.65 -0.06
CA PRO A 106 -0.90 -26.64 0.84
C PRO A 106 0.15 -26.13 1.81
N TRP A 107 0.05 -24.85 2.17
CA TRP A 107 1.01 -24.24 3.08
C TRP A 107 0.90 -24.83 4.49
N ASN A 108 2.03 -25.30 5.01
CA ASN A 108 2.17 -25.76 6.38
C ASN A 108 3.25 -24.94 7.11
N GLU A 109 2.85 -24.13 8.09
CA GLU A 109 3.75 -23.24 8.86
C GLU A 109 4.83 -24.01 9.63
N ARG A 110 4.62 -25.30 9.94
CA ARG A 110 5.64 -26.15 10.61
C ARG A 110 6.73 -26.64 9.67
N VAL A 111 6.44 -26.68 8.37
CA VAL A 111 7.32 -27.29 7.35
C VAL A 111 8.03 -26.22 6.54
N GLU A 112 7.36 -25.12 6.20
CA GLU A 112 7.96 -24.05 5.41
C GLU A 112 7.49 -22.65 5.86
N LYS A 113 8.34 -21.65 5.56
CA LYS A 113 8.00 -20.25 5.75
C LYS A 113 6.99 -19.79 4.71
N LEU A 114 6.12 -18.84 5.09
CA LEU A 114 5.16 -18.21 4.18
C LEU A 114 5.83 -17.62 2.93
N SER A 115 7.02 -17.04 3.06
CA SER A 115 7.79 -16.50 1.94
C SER A 115 8.10 -17.55 0.88
N THR A 116 8.44 -18.77 1.29
CA THR A 116 8.72 -19.89 0.38
C THR A 116 7.46 -20.32 -0.35
N PHE A 117 6.35 -20.44 0.39
CA PHE A 117 5.04 -20.73 -0.21
C PHE A 117 4.61 -19.68 -1.25
N ILE A 118 4.79 -18.39 -0.93
CA ILE A 118 4.53 -17.27 -1.85
C ILE A 118 5.33 -17.41 -3.15
N VAL A 119 6.60 -17.81 -3.08
CA VAL A 119 7.43 -18.06 -4.27
C VAL A 119 6.88 -19.21 -5.11
N ARG A 120 6.41 -20.30 -4.49
CA ARG A 120 5.74 -21.41 -5.20
C ARG A 120 4.47 -20.95 -5.90
N CYS A 121 3.63 -20.16 -5.22
CA CYS A 121 2.44 -19.55 -5.82
C CYS A 121 2.79 -18.64 -7.00
N ARG A 122 3.87 -17.86 -6.91
CA ARG A 122 4.32 -17.01 -8.04
C ARG A 122 4.77 -17.84 -9.23
N ALA A 123 5.46 -18.96 -9.00
CA ALA A 123 5.92 -19.85 -10.05
C ALA A 123 4.77 -20.58 -10.77
N ALA A 124 3.66 -20.82 -10.09
CA ALA A 124 2.47 -21.45 -10.67
C ALA A 124 1.62 -20.51 -11.55
N ILE A 125 1.91 -19.21 -11.56
CA ILE A 125 1.16 -18.23 -12.35
C ILE A 125 1.68 -18.23 -13.79
N SER A 126 0.93 -18.88 -14.68
CA SER A 126 1.14 -18.84 -16.14
C SER A 126 0.76 -17.49 -16.75
N SER A 127 1.14 -17.25 -18.01
CA SER A 127 0.77 -16.04 -18.76
C SER A 127 -0.74 -15.79 -18.77
N ASP A 128 -1.54 -16.83 -19.01
CA ASP A 128 -3.00 -16.73 -19.07
C ASP A 128 -3.59 -16.29 -17.72
N ILE A 129 -3.02 -16.79 -16.62
CA ILE A 129 -3.42 -16.40 -15.26
C ILE A 129 -3.03 -14.95 -14.99
N LYS A 130 -1.87 -14.48 -15.48
CA LYS A 130 -1.46 -13.07 -15.34
C LYS A 130 -2.42 -12.13 -16.06
N GLU A 131 -2.84 -12.49 -17.27
CA GLU A 131 -3.82 -11.71 -18.03
C GLU A 131 -5.18 -11.69 -17.33
N LYS A 132 -5.64 -12.83 -16.82
CA LYS A 132 -6.88 -12.92 -16.05
C LYS A 132 -6.83 -12.07 -14.78
N ILE A 133 -5.74 -12.16 -13.99
CA ILE A 133 -5.54 -11.32 -12.80
C ILE A 133 -5.57 -9.83 -13.18
N SER A 134 -4.95 -9.46 -14.31
CA SER A 134 -4.93 -8.07 -14.78
C SER A 134 -6.32 -7.57 -15.14
N LYS A 135 -7.14 -8.37 -15.83
CA LYS A 135 -8.55 -8.06 -16.12
C LYS A 135 -9.36 -7.90 -14.83
N MET A 136 -9.26 -8.87 -13.91
CA MET A 136 -9.96 -8.82 -12.63
C MET A 136 -9.59 -7.59 -11.77
N LYS A 137 -8.35 -7.06 -11.90
CA LYS A 137 -7.95 -5.81 -11.25
C LYS A 137 -8.63 -4.59 -11.85
N ILE A 138 -8.79 -4.57 -13.18
CA ILE A 138 -9.48 -3.49 -13.91
C ILE A 138 -10.98 -3.52 -13.58
N ASP A 139 -11.57 -4.71 -13.55
CA ASP A 139 -12.98 -4.94 -13.23
C ASP A 139 -13.32 -4.65 -11.75
N GLY A 140 -12.29 -4.43 -10.92
CA GLY A 140 -12.43 -4.18 -9.48
C GLY A 140 -12.77 -5.44 -8.68
N GLU A 141 -12.57 -6.62 -9.23
CA GLU A 141 -12.67 -7.90 -8.51
C GLU A 141 -11.44 -8.20 -7.66
N LEU A 142 -10.31 -7.56 -7.98
CA LEU A 142 -9.05 -7.63 -7.24
C LEU A 142 -8.53 -6.23 -6.92
N LEU A 143 -7.67 -6.13 -5.90
CA LEU A 143 -7.06 -4.86 -5.52
C LEU A 143 -6.08 -4.40 -6.61
N PRO A 144 -6.11 -3.12 -7.02
CA PRO A 144 -5.21 -2.58 -8.03
C PRO A 144 -3.82 -2.30 -7.44
N MET A 145 -3.13 -3.35 -6.99
CA MET A 145 -1.79 -3.30 -6.42
C MET A 145 -0.76 -3.73 -7.46
N ALA A 146 0.40 -3.09 -7.43
CA ALA A 146 1.52 -3.47 -8.28
C ALA A 146 1.96 -4.90 -7.92
N ASN A 147 1.75 -5.83 -8.84
CA ASN A 147 2.35 -7.15 -8.75
C ASN A 147 3.64 -7.16 -9.55
N THR A 148 4.73 -7.44 -8.86
CA THR A 148 5.96 -7.91 -9.50
C THR A 148 5.82 -9.42 -9.67
N PHE A 149 5.39 -9.88 -10.86
CA PHE A 149 5.46 -11.29 -11.26
C PHE A 149 6.79 -11.59 -11.94
#